data_AF-X0Y057-F1
#
_entry.id   AF-X0Y057-F1
#
_cell.length_a   1.000
_cell.length_b   1.000
_cell.length_c   1.000
_cell.angle_alpha   90.00
_cell.angle_beta   90.00
_cell.angle_gamma   90.00
#
_symmetry.space_group_name_H-M   'P 1'
#
loop_
_entity.id
_entity.type
_entity.pdbx_description
1 polymer ?
#
loop_
_entity_poly.entity_id
_entity_poly.type
_entity_poly.pdbx_seq_one_letter_code
_entity_poly.pdbx_strand_id
1 'polypeptide(L)' 'MRSVQFRLSMMMFLQFFVWGAWFATLGKCLADNGLGAFGGGAYGSAPLAAIIAPLFLGLIADRFFPSQIV' A
#
# COMPACT_ATOMS: atom_id res chain seq x y z
N MET A 1 5.64 -5.45 -25.52
CA MET A 1 4.48 -5.95 -24.74
C MET A 1 4.86 -6.92 -23.61
N ARG A 2 5.49 -8.07 -23.88
CA ARG A 2 5.89 -9.06 -22.84
C ARG A 2 6.78 -8.50 -21.71
N SER A 3 7.75 -7.64 -22.03
CA SER A 3 8.65 -7.02 -21.04
C SER A 3 7.92 -6.05 -20.09
N VAL A 4 6.95 -5.27 -20.58
CA VAL A 4 6.16 -4.35 -19.75
C VAL A 4 5.26 -5.12 -18.79
N GLN A 5 4.60 -6.18 -19.28
CA GLN A 5 3.81 -7.08 -18.43
C GLN A 5 4.66 -7.68 -17.30
N PHE A 6 5.85 -8.19 -17.60
CA PHE A 6 6.74 -8.75 -16.59
C PHE A 6 7.15 -7.71 -15.53
N ARG A 7 7.50 -6.49 -15.96
CA ARG A 7 7.85 -5.38 -15.05
C ARG A 7 6.67 -5.00 -14.14
N LEU A 8 5.47 -4.88 -14.70
CA LEU A 8 4.25 -4.56 -13.93
C LEU A 8 3.87 -5.70 -12.99
N SER A 9 3.99 -6.96 -13.41
CA SER A 9 3.75 -8.12 -12.53
C SER A 9 4.74 -8.16 -11.36
N MET A 10 6.03 -7.91 -11.58
CA MET A 10 7.00 -7.79 -10.49
C MET A 10 6.68 -6.61 -9.56
N MET A 11 6.32 -5.44 -10.12
CA MET A 11 5.92 -4.28 -9.34
C MET A 11 4.73 -4.59 -8.42
N MET A 12 3.68 -5.22 -8.96
CA MET A 12 2.49 -5.60 -8.18
C MET A 12 2.80 -6.69 -7.14
N PHE A 13 3.65 -7.66 -7.48
CA PHE A 13 4.10 -8.67 -6.52
C PHE A 13 4.82 -8.02 -5.33
N LEU A 14 5.80 -7.15 -5.60
CA LEU A 14 6.54 -6.45 -4.55
C LEU A 14 5.64 -5.57 -3.68
N GLN A 15 4.66 -4.90 -4.29
CA GLN A 15 3.67 -4.09 -3.57
C GLN A 15 2.90 -4.92 -2.53
N PHE A 16 2.37 -6.09 -2.91
CA PHE A 16 1.63 -6.96 -1.98
C PHE A 16 2.55 -7.70 -1.01
N PHE A 17 3.76 -8.07 -1.43
CA PHE A 17 4.75 -8.71 -0.57
C PHE A 17 5.11 -7.83 0.63
N VAL A 18 5.42 -6.55 0.39
CA VAL A 18 5.76 -5.60 1.45
C VAL A 18 4.59 -5.39 2.40
N TRP A 19 3.37 -5.28 1.87
CA TRP A 19 2.15 -5.22 2.69
C TRP A 19 1.99 -6.46 3.58
N GLY A 20 2.17 -7.65 3.01
CA GLY A 20 2.10 -8.91 3.75
C GLY A 20 3.13 -8.99 4.87
N ALA A 21 4.38 -8.62 4.58
CA ALA A 21 5.47 -8.60 5.57
C ALA A 21 5.18 -7.61 6.72
N TRP A 22 4.61 -6.44 6.41
CA TRP A 22 4.23 -5.44 7.40
C TRP A 22 3.10 -5.93 8.31
N PHE A 23 1.96 -6.36 7.75
CA PHE A 23 0.81 -6.77 8.55
C PHE A 23 1.08 -8.02 9.41
N ALA A 24 1.91 -8.94 8.93
CA ALA A 24 2.31 -10.14 9.67
C ALA A 24 3.17 -9.82 10.91
N THR A 25 4.00 -8.78 10.85
CA THR A 25 4.96 -8.44 11.91
C THR A 25 4.48 -7.31 12.84
N LEU A 26 3.54 -6.49 12.39
CA LEU A 26 3.04 -5.32 13.11
C LEU A 26 2.56 -5.66 14.54
N GLY A 27 1.72 -6.67 14.71
CA GLY A 27 1.19 -7.06 16.02
C GLY A 27 2.29 -7.46 17.02
N LYS A 28 3.29 -8.21 16.56
CA LYS A 28 4.44 -8.58 17.38
C LYS A 28 5.29 -7.35 17.74
N CYS A 29 5.57 -6.49 16.78
CA CYS A 29 6.33 -5.26 17.00
C CYS A 29 5.65 -4.35 18.03
N LEU A 30 4.32 -4.18 17.94
CA LEU A 30 3.55 -3.40 18.90
C LEU A 30 3.58 -4.03 20.29
N ALA A 31 3.41 -5.35 20.40
CA ALA A 31 3.46 -6.05 21.67
C ALA A 31 4.83 -5.92 22.35
N ASP A 32 5.91 -6.16 21.60
CA ASP A 32 7.29 -6.12 22.11
C ASP A 32 7.71 -4.71 22.58
N ASN A 33 7.06 -3.65 22.08
CA ASN A 33 7.31 -2.26 22.49
C ASN A 33 6.28 -1.71 23.49
N GLY A 34 5.41 -2.55 24.07
CA GLY A 34 4.40 -2.13 25.05
C GLY A 34 3.22 -1.34 24.45
N LEU A 35 3.07 -1.34 23.12
CA LEU A 35 2.03 -0.64 22.36
C LEU A 35 0.86 -1.55 21.95
N GLY A 36 0.72 -2.73 22.56
CA GLY A 36 -0.31 -3.72 22.21
C GLY A 36 -1.75 -3.17 22.22
N ALA A 37 -2.05 -2.20 23.11
CA ALA A 37 -3.36 -1.55 23.19
C ALA A 37 -3.72 -0.74 21.93
N PHE A 38 -2.73 -0.28 21.15
CA PHE A 38 -2.92 0.49 19.92
C PHE A 38 -3.08 -0.40 18.68
N GLY A 39 -3.00 -1.73 18.82
CA GLY A 39 -3.07 -2.66 17.70
C GLY A 39 -4.29 -2.44 16.81
N GLY A 40 -5.48 -2.31 17.41
CA GLY A 40 -6.71 -2.07 16.66
C GLY A 40 -6.67 -0.79 15.81
N GLY A 41 -6.12 0.30 16.35
CA GLY A 41 -5.95 1.55 15.62
C GLY A 41 -4.92 1.45 14.50
N ALA A 42 -3.81 0.75 14.74
CA ALA A 42 -2.76 0.55 13.75
C ALA A 42 -3.21 -0.34 12.57
N TYR A 43 -4.02 -1.37 12.81
CA TYR A 43 -4.61 -2.16 11.73
C TYR A 43 -5.77 -1.40 11.05
N GLY A 44 -6.52 -0.59 11.78
CA GLY A 44 -7.65 0.21 11.27
C GLY A 44 -7.25 1.43 10.45
N SER A 45 -6.04 1.97 10.62
CA SER A 45 -5.57 3.13 9.85
C SER A 45 -5.38 2.83 8.36
N ALA A 46 -5.04 1.59 8.01
CA ALA A 46 -4.84 1.18 6.62
C ALA A 46 -6.09 1.28 5.74
N PRO A 47 -7.26 0.71 6.11
CA PRO A 47 -8.49 0.88 5.34
C PRO A 47 -8.99 2.33 5.31
N LEU A 48 -8.83 3.08 6.40
CA LEU A 48 -9.17 4.51 6.41
C LEU A 48 -8.30 5.31 5.42
N ALA A 49 -6.99 5.06 5.43
CA ALA A 49 -6.07 5.65 4.46
C ALA A 49 -6.40 5.23 3.02
N ALA A 50 -6.83 3.98 2.80
CA ALA A 50 -7.22 3.49 1.47
C ALA A 50 -8.47 4.18 0.90
N ILE A 51 -9.38 4.68 1.74
CA ILE A 51 -10.53 5.48 1.32
C ILE A 51 -10.10 6.89 0.93
N ILE A 52 -9.16 7.48 1.68
CA ILE A 52 -8.76 8.88 1.53
C ILE A 52 -7.69 9.06 0.44
N ALA A 53 -6.75 8.11 0.32
CA ALA A 53 -5.61 8.21 -0.59
C ALA A 53 -5.98 8.41 -2.07
N PRO A 54 -7.00 7.73 -2.65
CA PRO A 54 -7.41 7.93 -4.04
C PRO A 54 -7.86 9.36 -4.33
N LEU A 55 -8.42 10.07 -3.35
CA LEU A 55 -8.86 11.46 -3.53
C LEU A 55 -7.70 12.38 -3.90
N PHE A 56 -6.52 12.15 -3.32
CA PHE A 56 -5.34 12.97 -3.57
C PHE A 56 -4.47 12.39 -4.67
N LEU A 57 -4.14 11.09 -4.56
CA LEU A 57 -3.22 10.45 -5.48
C LEU A 57 -3.83 10.30 -6.88
N GLY A 58 -5.15 10.13 -6.99
CA GLY A 58 -5.86 10.12 -8.27
C GLY A 58 -5.78 11.47 -9.00
N LEU A 59 -6.01 12.58 -8.29
CA LEU A 59 -5.87 13.93 -8.86
C LEU A 59 -4.46 14.21 -9.37
N ILE A 60 -3.45 13.76 -8.62
CA ILE A 60 -2.04 13.88 -9.03
C ILE A 60 -1.78 13.00 -10.25
N ALA A 61 -2.23 11.74 -10.23
CA ALA A 61 -2.04 10.81 -11.34
C ALA A 61 -2.63 11.35 -12.65
N ASP A 62 -3.88 11.83 -12.60
CA ASP A 62 -4.57 12.39 -13.77
C ASP A 62 -3.91 13.66 -14.29
N ARG A 63 -3.31 14.47 -13.40
CA ARG A 63 -2.62 15.70 -13.80
C ARG A 63 -1.30 15.45 -14.53
N PHE A 64 -0.54 14.43 -14.12
CA PHE A 64 0.84 14.21 -14.57
C PHE A 64 1.02 13.03 -15.53
N PHE A 65 0.06 12.11 -15.62
CA PHE A 65 0.16 10.91 -16.44
C PHE A 65 -1.02 10.82 -17.43
N PRO A 66 -0.88 11.42 -18.63
CA PRO A 66 -1.92 11.35 -19.65
C PRO A 66 -2.10 9.91 -20.14
N SER A 67 -3.32 9.39 -20.03
CA SER A 67 -3.69 8.02 -20.43
C SER A 67 -3.70 7.80 -21.96
N GLN A 68 -3.52 8.86 -22.75
CA GLN A 68 -3.58 8.83 -24.22
C GLN A 68 -2.22 8.66 -24.92
N ILE A 69 -1.10 8.71 -24.18
CA ILE A 69 0.27 8.72 -24.75
C ILE A 69 1.03 7.41 -24.41
N VAL A 70 0.31 6.33 -24.05
CA VAL A 70 0.90 5.04 -23.66
C VAL A 70 0.46 3.93 -24.61
#